data_AF-A0A015J4M2-F1
#
_entry.id   AF-A0A015J4M2-F1
#
_cell.length_a   1.000
_cell.length_b   1.000
_cell.length_c   1.000
_cell.angle_alpha   90.00
_cell.angle_beta   90.00
_cell.angle_gamma   90.00
#
_symmetry.space_group_name_H-M   'P 1'
#
loop_
_entity.id
_entity.type
_entity.pdbx_description
1 polymer ?
#
loop_
_entity_poly.entity_id
_entity_poly.type
_entity_poly.pdbx_seq_one_letter_code
_entity_poly.pdbx_strand_id
1 'polypeptide(L)'
;MATEAQMRRIVENAIGLAPNALDNALEVGQTLTDKIQTAAMGGIVGMPTFSGKEDKDVNDWIRQFEVAFMVSGRTEGNIGGGICRQNKANVAITYLGIALQWYNEEKERVAANLVNWCDHNDDRNLKSKLINRFTREDVKRRKILSFLFL
;
A
#
# COMPACT_ATOMS: atom_id res chain seq x y z
N MET A 1 -32.61 -5.22 -9.36
CA MET A 1 -31.47 -6.11 -9.01
C MET A 1 -30.26 -5.66 -9.79
N ALA A 2 -29.08 -5.64 -9.18
CA ALA A 2 -27.85 -5.40 -9.93
C ALA A 2 -27.51 -6.64 -10.75
N THR A 3 -27.14 -6.45 -12.02
CA THR A 3 -26.64 -7.54 -12.88
C THR A 3 -25.25 -7.98 -12.43
N GLU A 4 -24.85 -9.20 -12.79
CA GLU A 4 -23.51 -9.71 -12.47
C GLU A 4 -22.38 -8.79 -12.97
N ALA A 5 -22.53 -8.25 -14.18
CA ALA A 5 -21.60 -7.26 -14.74
C ALA A 5 -21.53 -5.99 -13.88
N GLN A 6 -22.69 -5.47 -13.43
CA GLN A 6 -22.72 -4.31 -12.53
C GLN A 6 -22.06 -4.62 -11.19
N MET A 7 -22.25 -5.82 -10.63
CA MET A 7 -21.59 -6.23 -9.39
C MET A 7 -20.07 -6.32 -9.55
N ARG A 8 -19.57 -6.87 -10.68
CA ARG A 8 -18.14 -6.90 -11.00
C ARG A 8 -17.54 -5.49 -11.06
N ARG A 9 -18.22 -4.54 -11.72
CA ARG A 9 -17.80 -3.13 -11.77
C ARG A 9 -17.81 -2.46 -10.41
N ILE A 10 -18.80 -2.74 -9.56
CA ILE A 10 -18.84 -2.25 -8.17
C ILE A 10 -17.63 -2.75 -7.40
N VAL A 11 -17.30 -4.04 -7.49
CA VAL A 11 -16.14 -4.62 -6.81
C VAL A 11 -14.84 -4.02 -7.35
N GLU A 12 -14.63 -3.99 -8.67
CA GLU A 12 -13.45 -3.38 -9.29
C GLU A 12 -13.21 -1.96 -8.80
N ASN A 13 -14.27 -1.13 -8.75
CA ASN A 13 -14.18 0.23 -8.24
C ASN A 13 -13.95 0.28 -6.72
N ALA A 14 -14.59 -0.59 -5.95
CA ALA A 14 -14.49 -0.61 -4.48
C ALA A 14 -13.08 -1.00 -4.00
N ILE A 15 -12.40 -1.90 -4.72
CA ILE A 15 -11.05 -2.37 -4.39
C ILE A 15 -9.97 -1.86 -5.36
N GLY A 16 -10.30 -0.90 -6.22
CA GLY A 16 -9.34 -0.19 -7.08
C GLY A 16 -8.63 -1.09 -8.11
N LEU A 17 -9.32 -2.09 -8.64
CA LEU A 17 -8.82 -2.90 -9.74
C LEU A 17 -8.91 -2.14 -11.06
N ALA A 18 -8.12 -2.58 -12.04
CA ALA A 18 -8.26 -2.08 -13.40
C ALA A 18 -9.67 -2.41 -13.94
N PRO A 19 -10.25 -1.56 -14.81
CA PRO A 19 -11.51 -1.87 -15.46
C PRO A 19 -11.44 -3.22 -16.18
N ASN A 20 -12.47 -4.05 -16.05
CA ASN A 20 -12.57 -5.37 -16.67
C ASN A 20 -11.60 -6.42 -16.09
N ALA A 21 -10.87 -6.13 -15.01
CA ALA A 21 -9.95 -7.09 -14.39
C ALA A 21 -10.68 -8.34 -13.83
N LEU A 22 -11.98 -8.24 -13.58
CA LEU A 22 -12.82 -9.35 -13.13
C LEU A 22 -13.67 -9.97 -14.25
N ASP A 23 -13.43 -9.69 -15.53
CA ASP A 23 -14.32 -10.16 -16.63
C ASP A 23 -14.11 -11.62 -17.03
N ASN A 24 -12.93 -12.21 -16.80
CA ASN A 24 -12.67 -13.61 -17.16
C ASN A 24 -13.62 -14.60 -16.42
N ALA A 25 -13.86 -15.79 -16.95
CA ALA A 25 -14.55 -16.83 -16.17
C ALA A 25 -13.68 -17.26 -14.97
N LEU A 26 -14.29 -17.75 -13.89
CA LEU A 26 -13.54 -18.47 -12.86
C LEU A 26 -13.17 -19.84 -13.42
N GLU A 27 -11.89 -20.20 -13.38
CA GLU A 27 -11.47 -21.54 -13.76
C GLU A 27 -11.90 -22.56 -12.69
N VAL A 28 -11.97 -23.84 -13.08
CA VAL A 28 -12.36 -24.93 -12.17
C VAL A 28 -11.37 -24.98 -11.00
N GLY A 29 -11.88 -24.77 -9.78
CA GLY A 29 -11.08 -24.77 -8.55
C GLY A 29 -10.54 -23.40 -8.12
N GLN A 30 -10.75 -22.33 -8.90
CA GLN A 30 -10.41 -20.96 -8.48
C GLN A 30 -11.55 -20.31 -7.69
N THR A 31 -11.20 -19.63 -6.60
CA THR A 31 -12.14 -18.80 -5.85
C THR A 31 -12.20 -17.38 -6.41
N LEU A 32 -13.26 -16.64 -6.08
CA LEU A 32 -13.33 -15.20 -6.37
C LEU A 32 -12.18 -14.43 -5.71
N THR A 33 -11.73 -14.88 -4.54
CA THR A 33 -10.58 -14.31 -3.81
C THR A 33 -9.28 -14.47 -4.61
N ASP A 34 -9.01 -15.65 -5.18
CA ASP A 34 -7.81 -15.90 -5.99
C ASP A 34 -7.78 -15.01 -7.23
N LYS A 35 -8.95 -14.79 -7.82
CA LYS A 35 -9.10 -13.92 -8.98
C LYS A 35 -8.91 -12.44 -8.62
N ILE A 36 -9.51 -11.99 -7.53
CA ILE A 36 -9.27 -10.65 -6.98
C ILE A 36 -7.78 -10.47 -6.69
N GLN A 37 -7.12 -11.47 -6.10
CA GLN A 37 -5.69 -11.43 -5.81
C GLN A 37 -4.86 -11.35 -7.10
N THR A 38 -5.19 -12.13 -8.12
CA THR A 38 -4.49 -12.14 -9.42
C THR A 38 -4.68 -10.82 -10.19
N ALA A 39 -5.91 -10.30 -10.25
CA ALA A 39 -6.22 -8.98 -10.78
C ALA A 39 -5.53 -7.87 -9.97
N ALA A 40 -5.51 -8.02 -8.65
CA ALA A 40 -4.75 -7.21 -7.72
C ALA A 40 -3.26 -7.55 -7.71
N MET A 41 -2.73 -8.31 -8.68
CA MET A 41 -1.31 -8.54 -8.92
C MET A 41 -0.90 -8.12 -10.34
N GLY A 42 -1.74 -7.34 -11.04
CA GLY A 42 -1.57 -6.91 -12.43
C GLY A 42 -0.13 -6.68 -12.86
N GLY A 43 0.33 -7.51 -13.79
CA GLY A 43 1.66 -7.50 -14.40
C GLY A 43 2.78 -7.94 -13.45
N ILE A 44 3.64 -8.84 -13.89
CA ILE A 44 4.80 -9.38 -13.15
C ILE A 44 5.84 -8.26 -12.91
N VAL A 45 5.52 -7.31 -12.05
CA VAL A 45 6.48 -6.40 -11.44
C VAL A 45 6.46 -6.75 -9.97
N GLY A 46 7.56 -7.29 -9.47
CA GLY A 46 7.70 -7.59 -8.05
C GLY A 46 7.58 -6.30 -7.26
N MET A 47 6.40 -6.05 -6.68
CA MET A 47 6.20 -4.89 -5.83
C MET A 47 7.14 -5.03 -4.62
N PRO A 48 7.98 -4.02 -4.33
CA PRO A 48 9.03 -4.18 -3.35
C PRO A 48 8.45 -4.32 -1.94
N THR A 49 8.93 -5.27 -1.15
CA THR A 49 8.54 -5.40 0.27
C THR A 49 9.40 -4.49 1.15
N PHE A 50 8.76 -3.71 2.00
CA PHE A 50 9.40 -2.93 3.05
C PHE A 50 9.32 -3.67 4.38
N SER A 51 10.45 -3.89 5.02
CA SER A 51 10.48 -4.52 6.35
C SER A 51 10.63 -3.52 7.48
N GLY A 52 10.87 -2.24 7.19
CA GLY A 52 11.21 -1.25 8.21
C GLY A 52 12.55 -1.51 8.92
N LYS A 53 13.38 -2.41 8.36
CA LYS A 53 14.72 -2.70 8.86
C LYS A 53 15.67 -1.57 8.46
N GLU A 54 16.72 -1.40 9.26
CA GLU A 54 17.67 -0.29 9.17
C GLU A 54 18.51 -0.27 7.87
N ASP A 55 18.57 -1.38 7.15
CA ASP A 55 19.24 -1.51 5.85
C ASP A 55 18.39 -1.00 4.67
N LYS A 56 17.10 -0.74 4.88
CA LYS A 56 16.17 -0.30 3.83
C LYS A 56 15.77 1.16 4.02
N ASP A 57 16.20 2.02 3.09
CA ASP A 57 15.77 3.42 3.05
C ASP A 57 14.29 3.49 2.64
N VAL A 58 13.48 4.12 3.49
CA VAL A 58 12.04 4.29 3.26
C VAL A 58 11.74 5.15 2.03
N ASN A 59 12.59 6.14 1.72
CA ASN A 59 12.41 7.00 0.55
C ASN A 59 12.71 6.26 -0.74
N ASP A 60 13.77 5.43 -0.77
CA ASP A 60 14.06 4.60 -1.94
C ASP A 60 12.99 3.52 -2.13
N TRP A 61 12.53 2.89 -1.04
CA TRP A 61 11.40 1.96 -1.11
C TRP A 61 10.13 2.64 -1.64
N ILE A 62 9.76 3.83 -1.13
CA ILE A 62 8.61 4.61 -1.63
C ILE A 62 8.76 4.85 -3.13
N ARG A 63 9.95 5.27 -3.60
CA ARG A 63 10.20 5.50 -5.03
C ARG A 63 10.01 4.24 -5.87
N GLN A 64 10.58 3.12 -5.44
CA GLN A 64 10.43 1.84 -6.13
C GLN A 64 8.97 1.36 -6.14
N PHE A 65 8.27 1.51 -5.02
CA PHE A 65 6.85 1.20 -4.89
C PHE A 65 5.98 2.06 -5.83
N GLU A 66 6.21 3.37 -5.87
CA GLU A 66 5.44 4.28 -6.72
C GLU A 66 5.62 3.96 -8.22
N VAL A 67 6.85 3.60 -8.64
CA VAL A 67 7.13 3.14 -10.00
C VAL A 67 6.43 1.81 -10.29
N ALA A 68 6.56 0.82 -9.41
CA ALA A 68 5.92 -0.49 -9.58
C ALA A 68 4.38 -0.38 -9.58
N PHE A 69 3.82 0.48 -8.74
CA PHE A 69 2.38 0.77 -8.72
C PHE A 69 1.92 1.38 -10.04
N MET A 70 2.65 2.37 -10.58
CA MET A 70 2.35 3.00 -11.87
C MET A 70 2.42 1.97 -13.01
N VAL A 71 3.47 1.15 -13.07
CA VAL A 71 3.62 0.10 -14.09
C VAL A 71 2.54 -0.97 -13.97
N SER A 72 2.02 -1.23 -12.77
CA SER A 72 0.92 -2.18 -12.57
C SER A 72 -0.43 -1.72 -13.15
N GLY A 73 -0.54 -0.46 -13.59
CA GLY A 73 -1.75 0.07 -14.23
C GLY A 73 -2.94 0.25 -13.27
N ARG A 74 -2.72 0.18 -11.96
CA ARG A 74 -3.77 0.40 -10.95
C ARG A 74 -4.20 1.85 -10.90
N THR A 75 -5.48 2.06 -10.66
CA THR A 75 -6.02 3.40 -10.39
C THR A 75 -5.55 3.87 -9.02
N GLU A 76 -5.18 5.14 -8.86
CA GLU A 76 -4.69 5.63 -7.56
C GLU A 76 -5.79 5.67 -6.48
N GLY A 77 -7.07 5.62 -6.88
CA GLY A 77 -8.24 5.73 -6.01
C GLY A 77 -8.73 7.18 -5.87
N ASN A 78 -9.67 7.40 -4.94
CA ASN A 78 -10.36 8.68 -4.79
C ASN A 78 -9.42 9.85 -4.43
N ILE A 79 -9.74 11.03 -4.94
CA ILE A 79 -9.08 12.31 -4.63
C ILE A 79 -10.18 13.34 -4.32
N GLY A 80 -10.15 13.93 -3.13
CA GLY A 80 -11.13 14.94 -2.69
C GLY A 80 -11.59 14.73 -1.25
N GLY A 81 -12.13 15.79 -0.61
CA GLY A 81 -12.68 15.69 0.76
C GLY A 81 -11.67 15.27 1.83
N GLY A 82 -10.38 15.59 1.66
CA GLY A 82 -9.31 15.16 2.56
C GLY A 82 -8.83 13.72 2.35
N ILE A 83 -9.32 13.03 1.32
CA ILE A 83 -8.83 11.72 0.89
C ILE A 83 -7.94 11.90 -0.34
N CYS A 84 -6.79 11.24 -0.38
CA CYS A 84 -6.03 11.19 -1.63
C CYS A 84 -5.31 9.86 -1.85
N ARG A 85 -5.50 9.32 -3.06
CA ARG A 85 -4.85 8.12 -3.58
C ARG A 85 -5.00 6.91 -2.67
N GLN A 86 -6.24 6.68 -2.22
CA GLN A 86 -6.55 5.64 -1.23
C GLN A 86 -6.17 4.23 -1.67
N ASN A 87 -6.34 3.92 -2.96
CA ASN A 87 -5.96 2.60 -3.46
C ASN A 87 -4.44 2.39 -3.35
N LYS A 88 -3.67 3.45 -3.63
CA LYS A 88 -2.21 3.41 -3.51
C LYS A 88 -1.75 3.15 -2.06
N ALA A 89 -2.38 3.80 -1.09
CA ALA A 89 -2.13 3.53 0.33
C ALA A 89 -2.49 2.07 0.71
N ASN A 90 -3.66 1.59 0.28
CA ASN A 90 -4.10 0.22 0.56
C ASN A 90 -3.14 -0.83 -0.01
N VAL A 91 -2.67 -0.62 -1.25
CA VAL A 91 -1.68 -1.51 -1.86
C VAL A 91 -0.34 -1.41 -1.14
N ALA A 92 0.11 -0.22 -0.73
CA ALA A 92 1.36 -0.09 0.01
C ALA A 92 1.37 -0.91 1.31
N ILE A 93 0.25 -0.95 2.03
CA ILE A 93 0.09 -1.70 3.28
C ILE A 93 0.36 -3.19 3.11
N THR A 94 -0.06 -3.79 1.99
CA THR A 94 0.15 -5.23 1.74
C THR A 94 1.62 -5.59 1.55
N TYR A 95 2.49 -4.61 1.29
CA TYR A 95 3.92 -4.79 1.12
C TYR A 95 4.75 -4.30 2.31
N LEU A 96 4.13 -4.02 3.46
CA LEU A 96 4.83 -3.55 4.68
C LEU A 96 5.51 -4.65 5.51
N GLY A 97 5.55 -5.92 5.08
CA GLY A 97 6.33 -6.98 5.75
C GLY A 97 6.27 -6.93 7.29
N ILE A 98 7.43 -6.80 7.95
CA ILE A 98 7.53 -6.65 9.42
C ILE A 98 7.02 -5.27 9.91
N ALA A 99 7.14 -4.22 9.09
CA ALA A 99 6.63 -2.88 9.40
C ALA A 99 5.09 -2.83 9.47
N LEU A 100 4.38 -3.89 9.04
CA LEU A 100 2.93 -3.99 9.19
C LEU A 100 2.49 -3.94 10.66
N GLN A 101 3.31 -4.47 11.59
CA GLN A 101 3.01 -4.37 13.02
C GLN A 101 2.97 -2.91 13.48
N TRP A 102 3.99 -2.11 13.12
CA TRP A 102 4.00 -0.69 13.41
C TRP A 102 2.80 0.04 12.79
N TYR A 103 2.42 -0.31 11.56
CA TYR A 103 1.26 0.28 10.91
C TYR A 103 -0.02 0.06 11.73
N ASN A 104 -0.22 -1.14 12.28
CA ASN A 104 -1.40 -1.44 13.10
C ASN A 104 -1.42 -0.61 14.40
N GLU A 105 -0.28 -0.51 15.08
CA GLU A 105 -0.11 0.30 16.30
C GLU A 105 -0.37 1.79 16.01
N GLU A 106 0.17 2.32 14.91
CA GLU A 106 0.00 3.72 14.52
C GLU A 106 -1.47 4.02 14.16
N LYS A 107 -2.13 3.11 13.42
CA LYS A 107 -3.56 3.20 13.09
C LYS A 107 -4.44 3.32 14.33
N GLU A 108 -4.14 2.52 15.36
CA GLU A 108 -4.82 2.60 16.66
C GLU A 108 -4.53 3.92 17.36
N ARG A 109 -3.27 4.37 17.35
CA ARG A 109 -2.83 5.63 17.99
C ARG A 109 -3.52 6.87 17.43
N VAL A 110 -3.66 6.99 16.11
CA VAL A 110 -4.33 8.13 15.47
C VAL A 110 -5.85 7.98 15.42
N ALA A 111 -6.41 6.88 15.94
CA ALA A 111 -7.83 6.55 15.87
C ALA A 111 -8.44 6.72 14.45
N ALA A 112 -7.63 6.46 13.43
CA ALA A 112 -7.97 6.72 12.04
C ALA A 112 -7.26 5.73 11.12
N ASN A 113 -7.95 5.33 10.04
CA ASN A 113 -7.29 4.56 8.99
C ASN A 113 -6.31 5.46 8.23
N LEU A 114 -5.05 5.01 8.11
CA LEU A 114 -4.00 5.66 7.33
C LEU A 114 -4.20 5.41 5.83
N VAL A 115 -5.24 6.03 5.28
CA VAL A 115 -5.74 5.78 3.92
C VAL A 115 -5.20 6.74 2.87
N ASN A 116 -4.37 7.72 3.26
CA ASN A 116 -3.91 8.74 2.34
C ASN A 116 -2.47 8.44 1.86
N TRP A 117 -2.24 8.64 0.56
CA TRP A 117 -0.91 8.62 -0.05
C TRP A 117 -0.67 9.95 -0.78
N CYS A 118 -0.23 10.95 -0.03
CA CYS A 118 -0.12 12.34 -0.53
C CYS A 118 1.25 12.95 -0.20
N ASP A 119 1.61 14.03 -0.88
CA ASP A 119 2.87 14.75 -0.64
C ASP A 119 2.77 15.80 0.48
N HIS A 120 1.54 16.11 0.95
CA HIS A 120 1.32 17.00 2.10
C HIS A 120 1.18 16.21 3.40
N ASN A 121 1.58 16.80 4.52
CA ASN A 121 1.47 16.16 5.82
C ASN A 121 0.02 16.22 6.34
N ASP A 122 -0.55 15.05 6.64
CA ASP A 122 -1.87 14.89 7.25
C ASP A 122 -1.81 13.65 8.17
N ASP A 123 -2.64 13.63 9.20
CA ASP A 123 -2.62 12.55 10.20
C ASP A 123 -3.03 11.19 9.63
N ARG A 124 -3.83 11.19 8.56
CA ARG A 124 -4.26 9.98 7.85
C ARG A 124 -3.32 9.60 6.70
N ASN A 125 -2.22 10.33 6.50
CA ASN A 125 -1.28 10.10 5.41
C ASN A 125 -0.22 9.06 5.76
N LEU A 126 -0.40 7.85 5.23
CA LEU A 126 0.53 6.73 5.38
C LEU A 126 1.94 7.07 4.90
N LYS A 127 2.07 7.75 3.74
CA LYS A 127 3.37 8.12 3.16
C LYS A 127 4.15 9.01 4.13
N SER A 128 3.51 10.03 4.68
CA SER A 128 4.13 10.94 5.67
C SER A 128 4.51 10.20 6.96
N LYS A 129 3.63 9.34 7.49
CA LYS A 129 3.91 8.59 8.72
C LYS A 129 5.09 7.61 8.54
N LEU A 130 5.18 6.93 7.40
CA LEU A 130 6.30 6.06 7.05
C LEU A 130 7.61 6.84 7.00
N ILE A 131 7.64 7.98 6.30
CA ILE A 131 8.81 8.85 6.23
C ILE A 131 9.21 9.30 7.64
N ASN A 132 8.26 9.83 8.42
CA ASN A 132 8.53 10.30 9.78
C ASN A 132 9.05 9.20 10.72
N ARG A 133 8.55 7.97 10.60
CA ARG A 133 8.98 6.85 11.45
C ARG A 133 10.36 6.34 11.06
N PHE A 134 10.60 6.14 9.76
CA PHE A 134 11.75 5.38 9.27
C PHE A 134 12.87 6.27 8.70
N THR A 135 12.67 7.59 8.59
CA THR A 135 13.72 8.56 8.22
C THR A 135 14.35 9.23 9.45
N ARG A 136 13.72 9.18 10.63
CA ARG A 136 14.20 9.92 11.81
C ARG A 136 15.66 9.54 12.17
N GLU A 137 16.42 10.59 12.46
CA GLU A 137 17.81 10.57 12.93
C GLU A 137 18.02 9.72 14.20
N ASP A 138 16.99 9.40 14.98
CA ASP A 138 17.07 8.54 16.18
C ASP A 138 17.35 7.06 15.85
N VAL A 139 16.88 6.56 14.70
CA VAL A 139 17.26 5.24 14.14
C VAL A 139 18.73 5.27 13.71
N LYS A 140 19.17 6.34 13.04
CA LYS A 140 20.59 6.54 12.68
C LYS A 140 21.50 6.72 13.91
N ARG A 141 21.05 7.41 14.96
CA ARG A 141 21.80 7.63 16.21
C ARG A 141 21.94 6.36 17.05
N ARG A 142 20.92 5.48 17.08
CA ARG A 142 21.06 4.14 17.66
C ARG A 142 22.18 3.33 17.00
N LYS A 143 22.36 3.47 15.67
CA LYS A 143 23.48 2.88 14.92
C LYS A 143 24.84 3.35 15.44
N ILE A 144 25.05 4.67 15.55
CA ILE A 144 26.32 5.24 16.04
C ILE A 144 26.61 4.78 17.48
N LEU A 145 25.62 4.78 18.35
CA LEU A 145 25.77 4.30 19.72
C LEU A 145 26.09 2.79 19.78
N SER A 146 25.45 1.94 18.97
CA SER A 146 25.73 0.50 18.95
C SER A 146 27.14 0.14 18.47
N PHE A 147 27.73 0.95 17.59
CA PHE A 147 29.11 0.77 17.11
C PHE A 147 30.18 1.35 18.06
N LEU A 148 29.81 2.24 18.98
CA LEU A 148 30.74 2.84 19.95
C LEU A 148 30.94 2.01 21.22
N PHE A 149 30.16 0.94 21.41
CA PHE A 149 30.22 0.05 22.57
C PHE A 149 30.66 -1.40 22.23
N LEU A 150 31.22 -1.61 21.03
CA LEU A 150 31.89 -2.83 20.57
C LEU A 150 33.39 -2.56 20.39
#